data_AF-A0A539CTX1-F1
#
_entry.id   AF-A0A539CTX1-F1
#
_cell.length_a   1.000
_cell.length_b   1.000
_cell.length_c   1.000
_cell.angle_alpha   90.00
_cell.angle_beta   90.00
_cell.angle_gamma   90.00
#
_symmetry.space_group_name_H-M   'P 1'
#
loop_
_entity.id
_entity.type
_entity.pdbx_description
1 polymer ?
#
loop_
_entity_poly.entity_id
_entity_poly.type
_entity_poly.pdbx_seq_one_letter_code
_entity_poly.pdbx_strand_id
1 'polypeptide(L)'
;MKQPRQKALETAWLTVTAPTALGCWCHRKDDDRGHFVLGAVTLGQGAFLVAHPTEDSARRWSRMKLSTLMRSTAIVREMFPQRSRDSADAVFYKERRDGLASILITGANSPASLSQVTIANQCQDDLSKWDVNSAGDPEAMADSRSRAMPDAKILKISTPLITPGFRITKSFLDGSQEHPYIPCPHCGEMQILEWENMRAGLDPAHPEDALVTSIECGAVIEERHRAQMLAGFEWRAHNAGAERNHRSFWLWSAYSYLQSWEQIAREWLRAHGDPASERMTRSASPMKCAAKSAVRGKN
;
A
#
# COMPACT_ATOMS: atom_id res chain seq x y z
N MET A 1 -45.94 -8.07 13.26
CA MET A 1 -45.01 -6.94 13.18
C MET A 1 -43.58 -7.48 13.20
N LYS A 2 -42.90 -7.53 12.04
CA LYS A 2 -41.49 -7.93 11.95
C LYS A 2 -40.64 -6.65 11.96
N GLN A 3 -39.73 -6.54 12.93
CA GLN A 3 -38.69 -5.51 12.97
C GLN A 3 -37.87 -5.53 11.67
N PRO A 4 -37.54 -4.37 11.08
CA PRO A 4 -36.63 -4.32 9.96
C PRO A 4 -35.20 -4.61 10.46
N ARG A 5 -34.56 -5.61 9.85
CA ARG A 5 -33.14 -5.94 10.02
C ARG A 5 -32.31 -4.69 9.67
N GLN A 6 -31.61 -4.12 10.65
CA GLN A 6 -30.54 -3.16 10.42
C GLN A 6 -29.48 -3.82 9.51
N LYS A 7 -29.32 -3.29 8.30
CA LYS A 7 -28.19 -3.62 7.43
C LYS A 7 -26.92 -3.15 8.13
N ALA A 8 -25.98 -4.06 8.32
CA ALA A 8 -24.64 -3.74 8.79
C ALA A 8 -23.98 -2.73 7.84
N LEU A 9 -23.30 -1.76 8.43
CA LEU A 9 -22.65 -0.61 7.79
C LEU A 9 -21.33 -1.07 7.14
N GLU A 10 -21.16 -0.83 5.84
CA GLU A 10 -20.05 -1.32 5.02
C GLU A 10 -19.01 -0.21 4.77
N THR A 11 -18.05 -0.03 5.67
CA THR A 11 -16.84 0.79 5.41
C THR A 11 -15.77 -0.09 4.78
N ALA A 12 -15.26 0.28 3.60
CA ALA A 12 -14.24 -0.48 2.89
C ALA A 12 -12.83 0.09 3.17
N TRP A 13 -12.02 -0.68 3.88
CA TRP A 13 -10.61 -0.38 4.13
C TRP A 13 -9.75 -1.11 3.09
N LEU A 14 -8.87 -0.39 2.40
CA LEU A 14 -7.88 -0.98 1.49
C LEU A 14 -6.49 -0.74 2.10
N THR A 15 -5.88 -1.79 2.67
CA THR A 15 -4.54 -1.70 3.25
C THR A 15 -3.54 -2.38 2.34
N VAL A 16 -2.59 -1.65 1.76
CA VAL A 16 -1.50 -2.25 0.98
C VAL A 16 -0.20 -2.22 1.79
N THR A 17 0.26 -3.39 2.21
CA THR A 17 1.45 -3.64 3.02
C THR A 17 2.58 -4.11 2.13
N ALA A 18 3.29 -3.15 1.56
CA ALA A 18 4.31 -3.49 0.58
C ALA A 18 5.70 -3.43 1.22
N PRO A 19 6.41 -4.55 1.49
CA PRO A 19 7.86 -4.48 1.70
C PRO A 19 8.58 -3.81 0.53
N THR A 20 7.98 -3.76 -0.66
CA THR A 20 8.25 -2.73 -1.66
C THR A 20 7.21 -2.84 -2.78
N ALA A 21 6.35 -1.82 -2.90
CA ALA A 21 5.36 -1.50 -3.96
C ALA A 21 4.55 -2.61 -4.67
N LEU A 22 3.20 -2.60 -4.57
CA LEU A 22 2.27 -2.79 -5.70
C LEU A 22 1.04 -1.87 -5.49
N GLY A 23 0.23 -1.47 -6.49
CA GLY A 23 -0.14 -2.18 -7.71
C GLY A 23 -0.02 -1.37 -8.99
N CYS A 24 0.54 -2.04 -10.00
CA CYS A 24 0.23 -1.93 -11.42
C CYS A 24 -0.31 -0.57 -11.92
N TRP A 25 0.59 0.40 -12.11
CA TRP A 25 0.70 1.35 -13.23
C TRP A 25 1.99 2.18 -12.97
N CYS A 26 3.14 1.51 -13.08
CA CYS A 26 4.43 1.96 -12.59
C CYS A 26 5.01 3.19 -13.32
N HIS A 27 4.63 4.38 -12.86
CA HIS A 27 5.57 5.46 -12.56
C HIS A 27 5.69 5.48 -11.03
N ARG A 28 6.90 5.45 -10.45
CA ARG A 28 7.28 5.59 -9.00
C ARG A 28 6.12 5.47 -7.98
N LYS A 29 6.22 4.67 -6.90
CA LYS A 29 5.27 4.58 -5.73
C LYS A 29 4.56 5.88 -5.30
N ASP A 30 5.22 7.00 -5.49
CA ASP A 30 4.77 8.36 -5.26
C ASP A 30 3.76 8.95 -6.27
N ASP A 31 3.85 8.53 -7.53
CA ASP A 31 2.97 8.90 -8.65
C ASP A 31 1.68 8.05 -8.60
N ASP A 32 1.77 6.76 -8.20
CA ASP A 32 0.62 5.85 -8.04
C ASP A 32 -0.48 6.41 -7.12
N ARG A 33 -0.09 6.98 -5.96
CA ARG A 33 -1.05 7.66 -5.06
C ARG A 33 -1.69 8.87 -5.72
N GLY A 34 -0.90 9.64 -6.48
CA GLY A 34 -1.40 10.77 -7.24
C GLY A 34 -2.45 10.33 -8.26
N HIS A 35 -2.20 9.22 -8.98
CA HIS A 35 -3.17 8.65 -9.91
C HIS A 35 -4.45 8.17 -9.22
N PHE A 36 -4.36 7.49 -8.07
CA PHE A 36 -5.54 7.08 -7.31
C PHE A 36 -6.38 8.27 -6.86
N VAL A 37 -5.74 9.27 -6.25
CA VAL A 37 -6.40 10.50 -5.79
C VAL A 37 -7.05 11.23 -6.97
N LEU A 38 -6.28 11.47 -8.04
CA LEU A 38 -6.77 12.19 -9.21
C LEU A 38 -7.90 11.44 -9.93
N GLY A 39 -7.80 10.12 -10.07
CA GLY A 39 -8.87 9.29 -10.61
C GLY A 39 -10.16 9.40 -9.79
N ALA A 40 -10.04 9.30 -8.46
CA ALA A 40 -11.17 9.42 -7.55
C ALA A 40 -11.86 10.79 -7.62
N VAL A 41 -11.09 11.90 -7.62
CA VAL A 41 -11.69 13.25 -7.67
C VAL A 41 -12.13 13.68 -9.07
N THR A 42 -11.59 13.06 -10.13
CA THR A 42 -12.04 13.31 -11.52
C THR A 42 -13.40 12.67 -11.76
N LEU A 43 -13.57 11.42 -11.33
CA LEU A 43 -14.79 10.64 -11.56
C LEU A 43 -15.85 10.83 -10.46
N GLY A 44 -15.43 11.21 -9.26
CA GLY A 44 -16.28 11.36 -8.08
C GLY A 44 -16.57 12.82 -7.70
N GLN A 45 -17.26 12.97 -6.58
CA GLN A 45 -17.57 14.24 -5.93
C GLN A 45 -17.13 14.19 -4.46
N GLY A 46 -17.05 15.37 -3.83
CA GLY A 46 -16.66 15.53 -2.44
C GLY A 46 -15.16 15.70 -2.22
N ALA A 47 -14.79 15.87 -0.96
CA ALA A 47 -13.40 16.03 -0.58
C ALA A 47 -12.66 14.68 -0.55
N PHE A 48 -11.37 14.72 -0.87
CA PHE A 48 -10.43 13.62 -0.74
C PHE A 48 -9.28 14.03 0.18
N LEU A 49 -9.05 13.28 1.26
CA LEU A 49 -7.95 13.54 2.21
C LEU A 49 -6.69 12.77 1.80
N VAL A 50 -5.55 13.45 1.73
CA VAL A 50 -4.23 12.82 1.59
C VAL A 50 -3.40 13.20 2.81
N ALA A 51 -3.15 12.23 3.68
CA ALA A 51 -2.35 12.41 4.88
C ALA A 51 -0.96 11.79 4.69
N HIS A 52 0.08 12.58 4.96
CA HIS A 52 1.47 12.14 4.98
C HIS A 52 2.01 12.14 6.42
N PRO A 53 3.18 11.53 6.70
CA PRO A 53 3.74 11.51 8.04
C PRO A 53 3.98 12.90 8.63
N THR A 54 4.48 13.83 7.80
CA THR A 54 4.74 15.22 8.19
C THR A 54 4.16 16.23 7.20
N GLU A 55 3.85 17.43 7.67
CA GLU A 55 3.41 18.55 6.82
C GLU A 55 4.43 18.88 5.71
N ASP A 56 5.73 18.78 6.01
CA ASP A 56 6.79 18.99 5.00
C ASP A 56 6.77 17.92 3.90
N SER A 57 6.51 16.67 4.27
CA SER A 57 6.36 15.57 3.30
C SER A 57 5.15 15.81 2.40
N ALA A 58 4.02 16.22 2.99
CA ALA A 58 2.82 16.62 2.28
C ALA A 58 3.07 17.78 1.30
N ARG A 59 3.74 18.84 1.77
CA ARG A 59 4.11 20.01 0.96
C ARG A 59 4.99 19.63 -0.23
N ARG A 60 5.99 18.78 0.00
CA ARG A 60 6.91 18.29 -1.04
C ARG A 60 6.16 17.45 -2.06
N TRP A 61 5.31 16.52 -1.62
CA TRP A 61 4.49 15.69 -2.50
C TRP A 61 3.56 16.53 -3.37
N SER A 62 2.83 17.46 -2.76
CA SER A 62 1.92 18.38 -3.47
C SER A 62 2.62 19.14 -4.60
N ARG A 63 3.78 19.76 -4.30
CA ARG A 63 4.51 20.61 -5.27
C ARG A 63 5.20 19.82 -6.36
N MET A 64 5.87 18.72 -5.99
CA MET A 64 6.76 18.01 -6.91
C MET A 64 6.02 16.95 -7.73
N LYS A 65 5.05 16.26 -7.13
CA LYS A 65 4.42 15.07 -7.72
C LYS A 65 3.00 15.37 -8.16
N LEU A 66 2.11 15.72 -7.22
CA LEU A 66 0.71 15.99 -7.53
C LEU A 66 0.57 17.09 -8.58
N SER A 67 1.24 18.23 -8.37
CA SER A 67 1.17 19.35 -9.34
C SER A 67 1.72 18.98 -10.72
N THR A 68 2.72 18.09 -10.78
CA THR A 68 3.27 17.60 -12.06
C THR A 68 2.27 16.68 -12.76
N LEU A 69 1.64 15.74 -12.03
CA LEU A 69 0.61 14.85 -12.54
C LEU A 69 -0.63 15.61 -13.03
N MET A 70 -1.04 16.64 -12.29
CA MET A 70 -2.16 17.50 -12.67
C MET A 70 -1.87 18.25 -13.98
N ARG A 71 -0.64 18.72 -14.20
CA ARG A 71 -0.25 19.41 -15.44
C ARG A 71 -0.08 18.46 -16.64
N SER A 72 0.38 17.23 -16.41
CA SER A 72 0.60 16.24 -17.47
C SER A 72 -0.69 15.55 -17.92
N THR A 73 -1.70 15.48 -17.06
CA THR A 73 -2.97 14.80 -17.36
C THR A 73 -4.00 15.79 -17.91
N ALA A 74 -4.34 15.70 -19.21
CA ALA A 74 -5.16 16.69 -19.91
C ALA A 74 -6.51 16.98 -19.22
N ILE A 75 -7.27 15.94 -18.87
CA ILE A 75 -8.59 16.08 -18.23
C ILE A 75 -8.50 16.72 -16.84
N VAL A 76 -7.48 16.35 -16.06
CA VAL A 76 -7.25 16.92 -14.71
C VAL A 76 -6.83 18.39 -14.82
N ARG A 77 -5.95 18.71 -15.78
CA ARG A 77 -5.50 20.09 -16.02
C ARG A 77 -6.66 21.03 -16.37
N GLU A 78 -7.68 20.52 -17.07
CA GLU A 78 -8.88 21.29 -17.40
C GLU A 78 -9.78 21.47 -16.17
N MET A 79 -10.01 20.39 -15.40
CA MET A 79 -10.90 20.41 -14.23
C MET A 79 -10.40 21.24 -13.06
N PHE A 80 -9.09 21.37 -12.88
CA PHE A 80 -8.50 22.13 -11.77
C PHE A 80 -7.95 23.49 -12.24
N PRO A 81 -8.12 24.56 -11.45
CA PRO A 81 -7.44 25.82 -11.70
C PRO A 81 -5.92 25.62 -11.59
N GLN A 82 -5.18 26.37 -12.41
CA GLN A 82 -3.72 26.43 -12.41
C GLN A 82 -3.29 27.89 -12.32
N ARG A 83 -3.83 28.62 -11.34
CA ARG A 83 -3.62 30.06 -11.18
C ARG A 83 -3.05 30.34 -9.80
N SER A 84 -1.89 30.98 -9.76
CA SER A 84 -1.12 31.22 -8.53
C SER A 84 -1.77 32.18 -7.52
N ARG A 85 -2.97 32.71 -7.80
CA ARG A 85 -3.70 33.68 -6.97
C ARG A 85 -5.10 33.22 -6.56
N ASP A 86 -5.54 32.03 -6.98
CA ASP A 86 -6.83 31.50 -6.56
C ASP A 86 -6.68 30.69 -5.26
N SER A 87 -7.52 30.96 -4.26
CA SER A 87 -7.58 30.19 -3.01
C SER A 87 -7.90 28.71 -3.23
N ALA A 88 -8.48 28.38 -4.39
CA ALA A 88 -8.78 27.03 -4.86
C ALA A 88 -7.54 26.21 -5.28
N ASP A 89 -6.36 26.82 -5.45
CA ASP A 89 -5.11 26.14 -5.82
C ASP A 89 -3.97 26.47 -4.83
N ALA A 90 -4.15 26.09 -3.56
CA ALA A 90 -3.14 26.21 -2.53
C ALA A 90 -2.27 24.94 -2.44
N VAL A 91 -1.17 25.01 -1.67
CA VAL A 91 -0.27 23.85 -1.49
C VAL A 91 -1.00 22.67 -0.83
N PHE A 92 -1.85 22.92 0.16
CA PHE A 92 -2.57 21.89 0.92
C PHE A 92 -4.02 21.72 0.49
N TYR A 93 -4.46 22.48 -0.53
CA TYR A 93 -5.84 22.48 -0.97
C TYR A 93 -5.93 22.64 -2.49
N LYS A 94 -6.56 21.69 -3.17
CA LYS A 94 -6.84 21.75 -4.61
C LYS A 94 -8.33 21.55 -4.84
N GLU A 95 -9.03 22.53 -5.37
CA GLU A 95 -10.46 22.45 -5.64
C GLU A 95 -10.73 22.45 -7.14
N ARG A 96 -11.69 21.64 -7.58
CA ARG A 96 -12.15 21.66 -8.97
C ARG A 96 -12.83 22.98 -9.29
N ARG A 97 -12.77 23.40 -10.55
CA ARG A 97 -13.43 24.63 -11.04
C ARG A 97 -14.94 24.65 -10.81
N ASP A 98 -15.57 23.48 -10.79
CA ASP A 98 -17.01 23.31 -10.56
C ASP A 98 -17.38 23.26 -9.07
N GLY A 99 -16.41 23.25 -8.16
CA GLY A 99 -16.62 23.15 -6.71
C GLY A 99 -17.14 21.78 -6.25
N LEU A 100 -17.24 20.78 -7.13
CA LEU A 100 -17.85 19.49 -6.80
C LEU A 100 -16.90 18.53 -6.10
N ALA A 101 -15.58 18.72 -6.22
CA ALA A 101 -14.60 17.91 -5.51
C ALA A 101 -13.35 18.73 -5.15
N SER A 102 -12.69 18.32 -4.06
CA SER A 102 -11.45 18.94 -3.61
C SER A 102 -10.47 17.90 -3.04
N ILE A 103 -9.19 18.24 -3.06
CA ILE A 103 -8.10 17.46 -2.46
C ILE A 103 -7.57 18.28 -1.28
N LEU A 104 -7.65 17.70 -0.09
CA LEU A 104 -7.07 18.23 1.14
C LEU A 104 -5.81 17.43 1.45
N ILE A 105 -4.70 18.11 1.68
CA ILE A 105 -3.40 17.48 1.93
C ILE A 105 -2.93 17.90 3.32
N THR A 106 -2.56 16.94 4.16
CA THR A 106 -2.29 17.17 5.58
C THR A 106 -1.09 16.36 6.07
N GLY A 107 -0.51 16.79 7.19
CA GLY A 107 0.52 16.05 7.92
C GLY A 107 -0.05 15.40 9.18
N ALA A 108 0.26 14.13 9.44
CA ALA A 108 -0.16 13.41 10.63
C ALA A 108 0.43 13.97 11.93
N ASN A 109 1.56 14.69 11.81
CA ASN A 109 2.21 15.39 12.91
C ASN A 109 1.46 16.66 13.38
N SER A 110 0.44 17.12 12.66
CA SER A 110 -0.35 18.30 13.02
C SER A 110 -1.80 17.90 13.34
N PRO A 111 -2.16 17.77 14.63
CA PRO A 111 -3.53 17.40 15.04
C PRO A 111 -4.60 18.35 14.53
N ALA A 112 -4.27 19.64 14.44
CA ALA A 112 -5.19 20.68 14.00
C ALA A 112 -5.59 20.51 12.53
N SER A 113 -4.68 20.05 11.66
CA SER A 113 -5.00 19.85 10.24
C SER A 113 -5.73 18.53 9.97
N LEU A 114 -5.76 17.60 10.92
CA LEU A 114 -6.55 16.35 10.85
C LEU A 114 -7.98 16.50 11.38
N SER A 115 -8.25 17.47 12.26
CA SER A 115 -9.52 17.56 13.00
C SER A 115 -10.64 18.31 12.27
N GLN A 116 -10.36 18.98 11.16
CA GLN A 116 -11.23 20.05 10.64
C GLN A 116 -12.34 19.62 9.67
N VAL A 117 -12.36 18.38 9.18
CA VAL A 117 -13.16 18.03 7.99
C VAL A 117 -13.76 16.62 8.07
N THR A 118 -15.01 16.46 7.65
CA THR A 118 -15.64 15.13 7.45
C THR A 118 -15.45 14.73 6.01
N ILE A 119 -14.89 13.54 5.75
CA ILE A 119 -14.41 13.14 4.42
C ILE A 119 -14.75 11.69 4.15
N ALA A 120 -15.25 11.38 2.95
CA ALA A 120 -15.57 10.01 2.54
C ALA A 120 -14.35 9.25 2.01
N ASN A 121 -13.46 9.91 1.27
CA ASN A 121 -12.30 9.26 0.64
C ASN A 121 -10.98 9.73 1.26
N GLN A 122 -10.14 8.78 1.68
CA GLN A 122 -8.85 9.09 2.30
C GLN A 122 -7.71 8.22 1.76
N CYS A 123 -6.51 8.80 1.73
CA CYS A 123 -5.24 8.11 1.54
C CYS A 123 -4.29 8.45 2.70
N GLN A 124 -3.87 7.45 3.46
CA GLN A 124 -2.91 7.56 4.56
C GLN A 124 -1.57 6.97 4.08
N ASP A 125 -0.63 7.85 3.78
CA ASP A 125 0.66 7.51 3.18
C ASP A 125 1.76 7.33 4.23
N ASP A 126 2.64 6.35 3.97
CA ASP A 126 3.75 5.95 4.82
C ASP A 126 3.33 5.79 6.30
N LEU A 127 2.18 5.14 6.52
CA LEU A 127 1.53 4.96 7.83
C LEU A 127 2.48 4.42 8.92
N SER A 128 3.48 3.62 8.56
CA SER A 128 4.48 3.10 9.51
C SER A 128 5.34 4.19 10.16
N LYS A 129 5.43 5.38 9.55
CA LYS A 129 6.21 6.53 10.04
C LYS A 129 5.36 7.49 10.88
N TRP A 130 4.11 7.15 11.18
CA TRP A 130 3.22 8.03 11.93
C TRP A 130 3.38 7.81 13.43
N ASP A 131 3.87 8.83 14.11
CA ASP A 131 4.05 8.82 15.55
C ASP A 131 2.81 9.32 16.30
N VAL A 132 2.60 8.79 17.50
CA VAL A 132 1.57 9.31 18.42
C VAL A 132 1.96 10.72 18.84
N ASN A 133 1.01 11.65 18.76
CA ASN A 133 1.23 13.05 19.13
C ASN A 133 0.55 13.36 20.48
N SER A 134 0.75 14.58 21.00
CA SER A 134 0.16 15.00 22.28
C SER A 134 -1.37 15.04 22.29
N ALA A 135 -2.01 15.10 21.12
CA ALA A 135 -3.46 15.07 20.98
C ALA A 135 -4.02 13.64 20.84
N GLY A 136 -3.16 12.62 20.74
CA GLY A 136 -3.52 11.22 20.63
C GLY A 136 -2.99 10.54 19.37
N ASP A 137 -3.68 9.47 18.97
CA ASP A 137 -3.30 8.67 17.81
C ASP A 137 -3.77 9.33 16.49
N PRO A 138 -2.85 9.81 15.62
CA PRO A 138 -3.24 10.45 14.36
C PRO A 138 -3.96 9.52 13.39
N GLU A 139 -3.72 8.20 13.43
CA GLU A 139 -4.45 7.23 12.59
C GLU A 139 -5.92 7.18 13.00
N ALA A 140 -6.18 7.04 14.30
CA ALA A 140 -7.55 7.07 14.84
C ALA A 140 -8.25 8.40 14.57
N MET A 141 -7.52 9.52 14.63
CA MET A 141 -8.04 10.84 14.27
C MET A 141 -8.43 10.91 12.80
N ALA A 142 -7.58 10.45 11.88
CA ALA A 142 -7.89 10.39 10.45
C ALA A 142 -9.08 9.47 10.16
N ASP A 143 -9.08 8.26 10.72
CA ASP A 143 -10.16 7.28 10.58
C ASP A 143 -11.51 7.84 11.06
N SER A 144 -11.50 8.63 12.15
CA SER A 144 -12.72 9.27 12.66
C SER A 144 -13.37 10.26 11.68
N ARG A 145 -12.61 10.82 10.72
CA ARG A 145 -13.14 11.76 9.71
C ARG A 145 -14.08 11.12 8.70
N SER A 146 -13.96 9.81 8.53
CA SER A 146 -14.82 9.01 7.67
C SER A 146 -15.89 8.24 8.42
N ARG A 147 -15.87 8.22 9.76
CA ARG A 147 -16.75 7.37 10.55
C ARG A 147 -18.24 7.61 10.30
N ALA A 148 -18.62 8.86 9.99
CA ALA A 148 -20.00 9.23 9.70
C ALA A 148 -20.44 8.95 8.24
N MET A 149 -19.51 8.53 7.37
CA MET A 149 -19.74 8.32 5.94
C MET A 149 -19.88 6.82 5.67
N PRO A 150 -21.09 6.32 5.34
CA PRO A 150 -21.34 4.89 5.20
C PRO A 150 -20.53 4.23 4.08
N ASP A 151 -20.25 4.97 3.01
CA ASP A 151 -19.54 4.54 1.80
C ASP A 151 -18.08 5.01 1.79
N ALA A 152 -17.53 5.34 2.97
CA ALA A 152 -16.16 5.79 3.07
C ALA A 152 -15.16 4.75 2.58
N LYS A 153 -14.14 5.25 1.89
CA LYS A 153 -13.01 4.47 1.38
C LYS A 153 -11.72 5.02 1.95
N ILE A 154 -11.00 4.18 2.68
CA ILE A 154 -9.74 4.58 3.31
C ILE A 154 -8.64 3.66 2.79
N LEU A 155 -7.72 4.26 2.06
CA LEU A 155 -6.53 3.63 1.53
C LEU A 155 -5.37 3.86 2.49
N LYS A 156 -4.86 2.78 3.09
CA LYS A 156 -3.66 2.80 3.94
C LYS A 156 -2.50 2.18 3.17
N ILE A 157 -1.43 2.95 2.95
CA ILE A 157 -0.25 2.47 2.22
C ILE A 157 0.98 2.74 3.07
N SER A 158 1.82 1.72 3.24
CA SER A 158 3.13 1.92 3.84
C SER A 158 4.05 0.76 3.52
N THR A 159 5.33 0.98 3.78
CA THR A 159 6.29 -0.12 3.88
C THR A 159 6.30 -0.61 5.33
N PRO A 160 6.16 -1.91 5.60
CA PRO A 160 6.29 -2.45 6.94
C PRO A 160 7.71 -2.13 7.44
N LEU A 161 7.79 -1.36 8.52
CA LEU A 161 9.01 -1.24 9.28
C LEU A 161 9.01 -2.39 10.32
N ILE A 162 10.16 -2.67 10.92
CA ILE A 162 10.51 -3.89 11.68
C ILE A 162 9.43 -4.36 12.68
N THR A 163 8.80 -5.50 12.46
CA THR A 163 7.87 -6.16 13.41
C THR A 163 8.54 -6.42 14.78
N PRO A 164 7.85 -6.29 15.94
CA PRO A 164 6.43 -5.99 16.15
C PRO A 164 6.13 -4.51 16.44
N GLY A 165 4.98 -4.01 15.97
CA GLY A 165 4.42 -2.74 16.41
C GLY A 165 4.09 -1.70 15.33
N PHE A 166 4.34 -1.99 14.05
CA PHE A 166 4.04 -1.02 12.99
C PHE A 166 2.58 -1.07 12.53
N ARG A 167 1.97 0.12 12.44
CA ARG A 167 0.56 0.36 12.16
C ARG A 167 0.05 -0.33 10.91
N ILE A 168 0.83 -0.26 9.82
CA ILE A 168 0.45 -0.89 8.56
C ILE A 168 0.36 -2.42 8.70
N THR A 169 1.27 -3.01 9.47
CA THR A 169 1.33 -4.45 9.71
C THR A 169 0.13 -4.92 10.51
N LYS A 170 -0.25 -4.16 11.56
CA LYS A 170 -1.49 -4.43 12.29
C LYS A 170 -2.70 -4.33 11.36
N SER A 171 -2.78 -3.28 10.55
CA SER A 171 -3.85 -3.11 9.57
C SER A 171 -3.87 -4.22 8.51
N PHE A 172 -2.73 -4.82 8.15
CA PHE A 172 -2.71 -6.01 7.30
C PHE A 172 -3.43 -7.19 7.95
N LEU A 173 -3.01 -7.50 9.19
CA LEU A 173 -3.46 -8.66 9.95
C LEU A 173 -4.94 -8.57 10.30
N ASP A 174 -5.45 -7.37 10.52
CA ASP A 174 -6.88 -7.13 10.78
C ASP A 174 -7.76 -7.32 9.51
N GLY A 175 -7.15 -7.25 8.30
CA GLY A 175 -7.84 -7.34 7.01
C GLY A 175 -7.82 -8.73 6.35
N SER A 176 -8.10 -8.78 5.04
CA SER A 176 -8.22 -10.01 4.24
C SER A 176 -6.93 -10.81 4.04
N GLN A 177 -5.78 -10.19 4.30
CA GLN A 177 -4.46 -10.80 4.20
C GLN A 177 -4.22 -11.45 2.82
N GLU A 178 -4.44 -10.68 1.76
CA GLU A 178 -4.24 -11.12 0.39
C GLU A 178 -2.77 -11.14 0.01
N HIS A 179 -2.37 -12.30 -0.52
CA HIS A 179 -1.01 -12.53 -1.00
C HIS A 179 -0.96 -12.76 -2.50
N PRO A 180 0.15 -12.36 -3.16
CA PRO A 180 0.36 -12.50 -4.58
C PRO A 180 0.85 -13.91 -4.91
N TYR A 181 -0.05 -14.79 -5.33
CA TYR A 181 0.32 -16.12 -5.79
C TYR A 181 0.67 -16.07 -7.28
N ILE A 182 1.73 -16.77 -7.65
CA ILE A 182 2.18 -16.94 -9.03
C ILE A 182 2.47 -18.42 -9.31
N PRO A 183 2.21 -18.93 -10.53
CA PRO A 183 2.53 -20.30 -10.90
C PRO A 183 4.04 -20.47 -11.05
N CYS A 184 4.56 -21.59 -10.56
CA CYS A 184 5.90 -22.04 -10.90
C CYS A 184 6.01 -22.28 -12.41
N PRO A 185 7.05 -21.76 -13.10
CA PRO A 185 7.19 -21.94 -14.55
C PRO A 185 7.47 -23.40 -14.96
N HIS A 186 7.88 -24.25 -14.00
CA HIS A 186 8.26 -25.64 -14.24
C HIS A 186 7.15 -26.64 -13.92
N CYS A 187 6.48 -26.50 -12.77
CA CYS A 187 5.43 -27.43 -12.34
C CYS A 187 4.01 -26.83 -12.31
N GLY A 188 3.86 -25.52 -12.48
CA GLY A 188 2.57 -24.83 -12.44
C GLY A 188 1.99 -24.60 -11.05
N GLU A 189 2.60 -25.14 -9.98
CA GLU A 189 2.10 -24.98 -8.61
C GLU A 189 2.13 -23.51 -8.19
N MET A 190 1.08 -23.06 -7.50
CA MET A 190 0.88 -21.66 -7.15
C MET A 190 1.58 -21.34 -5.83
N GLN A 191 2.52 -20.41 -5.87
CA GLN A 191 3.37 -20.07 -4.74
C GLN A 191 3.53 -18.56 -4.55
N ILE A 192 3.99 -18.18 -3.37
CA ILE A 192 4.40 -16.81 -3.06
C ILE A 192 5.94 -16.80 -3.12
N LEU A 193 6.52 -15.82 -3.80
CA LEU A 193 7.93 -15.48 -3.69
C LEU A 193 8.25 -15.05 -2.25
N GLU A 194 9.14 -15.81 -1.61
CA GLU A 194 9.64 -15.52 -0.27
C GLU A 194 11.13 -15.17 -0.33
N TRP A 195 11.55 -14.23 0.51
CA TRP A 195 12.95 -13.85 0.62
C TRP A 195 13.86 -15.03 0.98
N GLU A 196 13.40 -15.93 1.84
CA GLU A 196 14.16 -17.12 2.26
C GLU A 196 14.51 -18.03 1.08
N ASN A 197 13.60 -18.16 0.11
CA ASN A 197 13.81 -18.97 -1.08
C ASN A 197 14.81 -18.32 -2.04
N MET A 198 14.84 -16.98 -2.09
CA MET A 198 15.86 -16.24 -2.84
C MET A 198 17.23 -16.34 -2.17
N ARG A 199 17.26 -16.12 -0.85
CA ARG A 199 18.50 -16.13 -0.05
C ARG A 199 19.18 -17.50 -0.06
N ALA A 200 18.41 -18.60 -0.09
CA ALA A 200 18.96 -19.95 -0.11
C ALA A 200 19.82 -20.24 -1.35
N GLY A 201 19.51 -19.60 -2.49
CA GLY A 201 20.25 -19.75 -3.74
C GLY A 201 21.20 -18.59 -4.06
N LEU A 202 21.32 -17.60 -3.17
CA LEU A 202 22.13 -16.41 -3.42
C LEU A 202 23.61 -16.69 -3.17
N ASP A 203 24.44 -16.55 -4.22
CA ASP A 203 25.89 -16.47 -4.11
C ASP A 203 26.33 -15.02 -3.85
N PRO A 204 26.94 -14.70 -2.70
CA PRO A 204 27.45 -13.36 -2.42
C PRO A 204 28.49 -12.85 -3.42
N ALA A 205 29.21 -13.74 -4.11
CA ALA A 205 30.19 -13.38 -5.12
C ALA A 205 29.56 -13.01 -6.47
N HIS A 206 28.38 -13.57 -6.78
CA HIS A 206 27.67 -13.39 -8.05
C HIS A 206 26.19 -12.99 -7.81
N PRO A 207 25.94 -11.79 -7.24
CA PRO A 207 24.57 -11.33 -6.97
C PRO A 207 23.72 -11.12 -8.23
N GLU A 208 24.34 -11.00 -9.41
CA GLU A 208 23.66 -11.01 -10.71
C GLU A 208 22.92 -12.33 -11.01
N ASP A 209 23.32 -13.43 -10.37
CA ASP A 209 22.69 -14.75 -10.52
C ASP A 209 21.55 -14.98 -9.51
N ALA A 210 21.03 -13.89 -8.92
CA ALA A 210 19.92 -13.97 -7.97
C ALA A 210 18.72 -14.72 -8.57
N LEU A 211 18.31 -15.78 -7.88
CA LEU A 211 17.28 -16.72 -8.29
C LEU A 211 16.36 -17.04 -7.12
N VAL A 212 15.22 -17.66 -7.39
CA VAL A 212 14.29 -18.17 -6.38
C VAL A 212 14.10 -19.67 -6.59
N THR A 213 14.06 -20.44 -5.52
CA THR A 213 13.74 -21.87 -5.61
C THR A 213 12.24 -22.10 -5.42
N SER A 214 11.65 -22.93 -6.28
CA SER A 214 10.24 -23.32 -6.15
C SER A 214 10.00 -24.11 -4.86
N ILE A 215 8.93 -23.81 -4.13
CA ILE A 215 8.60 -24.48 -2.86
C ILE A 215 8.19 -25.95 -3.04
N GLU A 216 7.55 -26.28 -4.17
CA GLU A 216 7.02 -27.62 -4.42
C GLU A 216 8.04 -28.52 -5.12
N CYS A 217 8.51 -28.14 -6.31
CA CYS A 217 9.39 -28.98 -7.12
C CYS A 217 10.89 -28.73 -6.91
N GLY A 218 11.28 -27.71 -6.13
CA GLY A 218 12.68 -27.36 -5.90
C GLY A 218 13.42 -26.82 -7.14
N ALA A 219 12.73 -26.60 -8.26
CA ALA A 219 13.34 -26.10 -9.48
C ALA A 219 13.79 -24.63 -9.32
N VAL A 220 14.88 -24.29 -10.00
CA VAL A 220 15.43 -22.94 -10.04
C VAL A 220 14.54 -22.05 -10.91
N ILE A 221 14.09 -20.94 -10.35
CA ILE A 221 13.35 -19.89 -11.03
C ILE A 221 14.28 -18.70 -11.16
N GLU A 222 14.71 -18.40 -12.39
CA GLU A 222 15.46 -17.20 -12.74
C GLU A 222 14.54 -16.02 -13.07
N GLU A 223 15.09 -14.80 -13.01
CA GLU A 223 14.38 -13.54 -13.26
C GLU A 223 13.68 -13.50 -14.63
N ARG A 224 14.26 -14.16 -15.65
CA ARG A 224 13.64 -14.27 -16.99
C ARG A 224 12.24 -14.92 -16.97
N HIS A 225 11.95 -15.77 -15.99
CA HIS A 225 10.64 -16.42 -15.88
C HIS A 225 9.59 -15.50 -15.27
N ARG A 226 9.98 -14.36 -14.66
CA ARG A 226 9.07 -13.46 -13.95
C ARG A 226 7.89 -13.04 -14.80
N ALA A 227 8.11 -12.68 -16.06
CA ALA A 227 7.03 -12.24 -16.95
C ALA A 227 5.98 -13.33 -17.19
N GLN A 228 6.43 -14.56 -17.42
CA GLN A 228 5.54 -15.72 -17.57
C GLN A 228 4.77 -16.01 -16.28
N MET A 229 5.44 -15.98 -15.13
CA MET A 229 4.78 -16.24 -13.85
C MET A 229 3.75 -15.15 -13.51
N LEU A 230 4.09 -13.87 -13.73
CA LEU A 230 3.18 -12.76 -13.46
C LEU A 230 1.95 -12.76 -14.37
N ALA A 231 1.99 -13.41 -15.54
CA ALA A 231 0.82 -13.57 -16.39
C ALA A 231 -0.26 -14.47 -15.76
N GLY A 232 0.14 -15.41 -14.88
CA GLY A 232 -0.77 -16.27 -14.12
C GLY A 232 -0.99 -15.83 -12.67
N PHE A 233 -0.70 -14.57 -12.37
CA PHE A 233 -0.80 -14.01 -11.02
C PHE A 233 -2.24 -14.03 -10.47
N GLU A 234 -2.39 -14.40 -9.19
CA GLU A 234 -3.64 -14.40 -8.46
C GLU A 234 -3.50 -13.80 -7.05
N TRP A 235 -4.42 -12.93 -6.66
CA TRP A 235 -4.58 -12.56 -5.26
C TRP A 235 -5.37 -13.64 -4.52
N ARG A 236 -4.84 -14.11 -3.39
CA ARG A 236 -5.56 -15.06 -2.52
C ARG A 236 -5.62 -14.57 -1.09
N ALA A 237 -6.83 -14.44 -0.56
CA ALA A 237 -7.08 -14.00 0.81
C ALA A 237 -6.79 -15.12 1.82
N HIS A 238 -5.99 -14.82 2.84
CA HIS A 238 -5.74 -15.73 3.97
C HIS A 238 -6.75 -15.52 5.11
N ASN A 239 -7.51 -14.42 5.07
CA ASN A 239 -8.59 -14.11 5.99
C ASN A 239 -9.86 -13.65 5.23
N ALA A 240 -10.52 -14.59 4.54
CA ALA A 240 -11.71 -14.29 3.74
C ALA A 240 -12.86 -13.63 4.53
N GLY A 241 -12.91 -13.84 5.86
CA GLY A 241 -13.92 -13.24 6.73
C GLY A 241 -13.85 -11.71 6.82
N ALA A 242 -12.68 -11.12 6.58
CA ALA A 242 -12.49 -9.67 6.60
C ALA A 242 -12.75 -8.99 5.26
N GLU A 243 -12.78 -9.72 4.13
CA GLU A 243 -12.80 -9.14 2.77
C GLU A 243 -13.91 -8.12 2.51
N ARG A 244 -15.09 -8.32 3.10
CA ARG A 244 -16.24 -7.42 2.90
C ARG A 244 -15.99 -6.01 3.44
N ASN A 245 -15.24 -5.91 4.54
CA ASN A 245 -15.05 -4.66 5.27
C ASN A 245 -13.61 -4.15 5.14
N HIS A 246 -12.64 -5.06 5.07
CA HIS A 246 -11.23 -4.71 5.11
C HIS A 246 -10.44 -5.62 4.20
N ARG A 247 -10.14 -5.11 3.01
CA ARG A 247 -9.23 -5.73 2.06
C ARG A 247 -7.80 -5.31 2.39
N SER A 248 -6.91 -6.25 2.64
CA SER A 248 -5.50 -5.97 2.88
C SER A 248 -4.63 -6.82 1.97
N PHE A 249 -3.56 -6.23 1.44
CA PHE A 249 -2.72 -6.81 0.39
C PHE A 249 -1.27 -6.70 0.79
N TRP A 250 -0.52 -7.77 0.72
CA TRP A 250 0.92 -7.73 0.92
C TRP A 250 1.64 -7.77 -0.42
N LEU A 251 2.68 -6.97 -0.60
CA LEU A 251 3.50 -7.14 -1.78
C LEU A 251 4.98 -6.74 -1.70
N TRP A 252 5.83 -7.62 -2.22
CA TRP A 252 7.26 -7.48 -2.29
C TRP A 252 7.81 -6.97 -3.63
N SER A 253 8.93 -6.24 -3.61
CA SER A 253 9.62 -5.71 -4.81
C SER A 253 9.93 -6.77 -5.85
N ALA A 254 10.15 -8.02 -5.46
CA ALA A 254 10.49 -9.09 -6.38
C ALA A 254 9.43 -9.34 -7.48
N TYR A 255 8.18 -8.89 -7.27
CA TYR A 255 7.12 -8.94 -8.27
C TYR A 255 7.12 -7.73 -9.22
N SER A 256 7.85 -6.66 -8.91
CA SER A 256 7.93 -5.46 -9.74
C SER A 256 8.91 -5.63 -10.89
N TYR A 257 8.63 -5.04 -12.05
CA TYR A 257 9.61 -4.93 -13.15
C TYR A 257 10.60 -3.77 -12.95
N LEU A 258 10.34 -2.87 -11.99
CA LEU A 258 11.22 -1.73 -11.74
C LEU A 258 12.45 -2.07 -10.90
N GLN A 259 12.46 -3.23 -10.25
CA GLN A 259 13.55 -3.68 -9.42
C GLN A 259 13.99 -5.06 -9.88
N SER A 260 15.26 -5.22 -10.25
CA SER A 260 15.80 -6.54 -10.60
C SER A 260 16.07 -7.36 -9.36
N TRP A 261 16.07 -8.69 -9.48
CA TRP A 261 16.43 -9.56 -8.37
C TRP A 261 17.89 -9.39 -7.97
N GLU A 262 18.76 -9.07 -8.92
CA GLU A 262 20.12 -8.61 -8.67
C GLU A 262 20.15 -7.39 -7.74
N GLN A 263 19.34 -6.35 -8.01
CA GLN A 263 19.30 -5.16 -7.17
C GLN A 263 18.85 -5.50 -5.74
N ILE A 264 17.83 -6.34 -5.59
CA ILE A 264 17.36 -6.84 -4.28
C ILE A 264 18.51 -7.56 -3.55
N ALA A 265 19.20 -8.46 -4.24
CA ALA A 265 20.34 -9.19 -3.69
C ALA A 265 21.49 -8.27 -3.27
N ARG A 266 21.87 -7.31 -4.12
CA ARG A 266 22.93 -6.32 -3.83
C ARG A 266 22.54 -5.41 -2.66
N GLU A 267 21.29 -4.96 -2.58
CA GLU A 267 20.77 -4.19 -1.45
C GLU A 267 20.89 -4.97 -0.14
N TRP A 268 20.53 -6.26 -0.17
CA TRP A 268 20.68 -7.13 0.98
C TRP A 268 22.14 -7.31 1.38
N LEU A 269 23.04 -7.61 0.44
CA LEU A 269 24.48 -7.78 0.71
C LEU A 269 25.13 -6.53 1.30
N ARG A 270 24.72 -5.34 0.85
CA ARG A 270 25.18 -4.06 1.43
C ARG A 270 24.67 -3.83 2.85
N ALA A 271 23.44 -4.29 3.13
CA ALA A 271 22.83 -4.19 4.45
C ALA A 271 23.34 -5.28 5.41
N HIS A 272 23.86 -6.40 4.88
CA HIS A 272 24.34 -7.55 5.64
C HIS A 272 25.56 -7.18 6.48
N GLY A 273 25.53 -7.46 7.77
CA GLY A 273 26.56 -7.06 8.74
C GLY A 273 26.25 -5.77 9.53
N ASP A 274 25.26 -4.97 9.12
CA ASP A 274 24.72 -3.88 9.94
C ASP A 274 23.37 -4.28 10.56
N PRO A 275 23.28 -4.47 11.90
CA PRO A 275 22.06 -4.87 12.57
C PRO A 275 20.87 -3.94 12.31
N ALA A 276 21.08 -2.65 12.05
CA ALA A 276 20.00 -1.72 11.74
C ALA A 276 19.48 -1.92 10.30
N SER A 277 20.39 -2.03 9.34
CA SER A 277 20.07 -2.20 7.91
C SER A 277 19.54 -3.59 7.56
N GLU A 278 20.05 -4.66 8.19
CA GLU A 278 19.56 -6.04 7.99
C GLU A 278 18.09 -6.21 8.36
N ARG A 279 17.60 -5.46 9.34
CA ARG A 279 16.22 -5.59 9.81
C ARG A 279 15.22 -5.00 8.81
N MET A 280 15.63 -4.04 7.99
CA MET A 280 14.79 -3.45 6.94
C MET A 280 14.59 -4.43 5.77
N THR A 281 15.64 -5.18 5.41
CA THR A 281 15.60 -6.14 4.29
C THR A 281 14.85 -7.43 4.62
N ARG A 282 14.78 -7.85 5.90
CA ARG A 282 14.02 -9.03 6.35
C ARG A 282 12.48 -8.88 6.31
N SER A 283 11.96 -7.67 6.13
CA SER A 283 10.50 -7.43 6.00
C SER A 283 9.89 -8.00 4.71
N ALA A 284 10.74 -8.49 3.80
CA ALA A 284 10.41 -9.07 2.50
C ALA A 284 9.80 -10.48 2.54
N SER A 285 9.73 -11.14 3.70
CA SER A 285 9.05 -12.43 3.82
C SER A 285 7.57 -12.23 4.18
N PRO A 286 6.63 -12.96 3.55
CA PRO A 286 5.23 -12.94 3.96
C PRO A 286 5.14 -13.23 5.46
N MET A 287 4.35 -12.44 6.19
CA MET A 287 4.06 -12.78 7.57
C MET A 287 3.35 -14.13 7.58
N LYS A 288 4.00 -15.15 8.13
CA LYS A 288 3.40 -16.46 8.30
C LYS A 288 2.18 -16.29 9.20
N CYS A 289 0.97 -16.41 8.63
CA CYS A 289 -0.24 -16.60 9.42
C CYS A 289 0.00 -17.82 10.31
N ALA A 290 -0.22 -17.68 11.61
CA ALA A 290 -0.21 -18.81 12.54
C ALA A 290 -1.46 -19.67 12.29
N ALA A 291 -1.53 -20.34 11.14
CA ALA A 291 -2.54 -21.32 10.79
C ALA A 291 -1.87 -22.69 10.63
N LYS A 292 -1.25 -23.18 11.72
CA LYS A 292 -0.91 -24.59 11.88
C LYS A 292 -1.30 -25.07 13.28
N SER A 293 -2.53 -25.54 13.41
CA SER A 293 -2.88 -26.83 14.03
C SER A 293 -4.41 -26.93 14.21
N ALA A 294 -4.92 -28.16 14.14
CA ALA A 294 -6.30 -28.58 14.38
C ALA A 294 -7.28 -28.64 13.18
N VAL A 295 -6.86 -29.21 12.05
CA VAL A 295 -7.75 -30.10 11.27
C VAL A 295 -6.95 -31.32 10.79
N ARG A 296 -6.64 -32.24 11.71
CA ARG A 296 -6.45 -33.67 11.43
C ARG A 296 -6.74 -34.43 12.71
N GLY A 297 -7.87 -35.12 12.73
CA GLY A 297 -8.35 -35.92 13.86
C GLY A 297 -9.87 -36.03 13.87
N LYS A 298 -10.46 -36.63 12.83
CA LYS A 298 -11.75 -37.30 12.93
C LYS A 298 -11.52 -38.79 12.68
N ASN A 299 -12.11 -39.59 13.59
CA ASN A 299 -12.26 -41.04 13.61
C ASN A 299 -11.02 -41.86 13.94
#